data_AF-A0A953JMP9-F1
#
_entry.id   AF-A0A953JMP9-F1
#
_cell.length_a   1.000
_cell.length_b   1.000
_cell.length_c   1.000
_cell.angle_alpha   90.00
_cell.angle_beta   90.00
_cell.angle_gamma   90.00
#
_symmetry.space_group_name_H-M   'P 1'
#
loop_
_entity.id
_entity.type
_entity.pdbx_description
1 polymer ?
#
loop_
_entity_poly.entity_id
_entity_poly.type
_entity_poly.pdbx_seq_one_letter_code
_entity_poly.pdbx_strand_id
1 'polypeptide(L)' 'MQIKLDEKDDLLPEYDLDFSKSKPNRFAEKYNRMVRRVGLAPDVAAEFPTEDAVNDALREYIRITRNPDLEIARR' A
#
# COMPACT_ATOMS: atom_id res chain seq x y z
N MET A 1 8.03 26.37 -23.74
CA MET A 1 9.17 26.69 -22.87
C MET A 1 10.20 25.59 -23.07
N GLN A 2 11.26 25.83 -23.84
CA GLN A 2 12.35 24.87 -23.98
C GLN A 2 13.28 25.05 -22.78
N ILE A 3 13.45 23.99 -22.00
CA ILE A 3 14.41 23.97 -20.89
C ILE A 3 15.76 23.63 -21.54
N LYS A 4 16.61 24.64 -21.71
CA LYS A 4 18.03 24.40 -22.05
C LYS A 4 18.69 23.85 -20.80
N LEU A 5 19.14 22.60 -20.85
CA LEU A 5 20.10 22.08 -19.88
C LEU A 5 21.46 22.61 -20.33
N ASP A 6 21.92 23.71 -19.74
CA ASP A 6 23.31 24.14 -19.93
C ASP A 6 24.19 23.02 -19.36
N GLU A 7 25.09 22.47 -20.17
CA GLU A 7 25.97 21.34 -19.82
C GLU A 7 27.05 21.71 -18.78
N LYS A 8 27.09 22.96 -18.35
CA LYS A 8 27.98 23.42 -17.30
C LYS A 8 27.27 23.24 -15.97
N ASP A 9 27.87 22.41 -15.13
CA ASP A 9 27.48 22.29 -13.73
C ASP A 9 27.77 23.62 -13.03
N ASP A 10 26.79 24.52 -13.06
CA ASP A 10 26.83 25.82 -12.39
C ASP A 10 26.67 25.67 -10.86
N LEU A 11 26.57 24.43 -10.36
CA LEU A 11 26.54 24.16 -8.93
C LEU A 11 27.93 24.35 -8.32
N LEU A 12 27.95 24.90 -7.12
CA LEU A 12 29.17 24.98 -6.34
C LEU A 12 29.61 23.55 -5.94
N PRO A 13 30.92 23.30 -5.76
CA PRO A 13 31.44 21.97 -5.43
C PRO A 13 30.84 21.35 -4.16
N GLU A 14 30.33 22.17 -3.22
CA GLU A 14 29.67 21.71 -2.01
C GLU A 14 28.33 20.99 -2.27
N TYR A 15 27.77 21.15 -3.46
CA TYR A 15 26.54 20.49 -3.91
C TYR A 15 26.80 19.21 -4.72
N ASP A 16 28.05 18.74 -4.83
CA ASP A 16 28.38 17.41 -5.35
C ASP A 16 28.08 16.34 -4.29
N LEU A 17 26.79 16.02 -4.15
CA LEU A 17 26.28 15.10 -3.14
C LEU A 17 26.50 13.65 -3.60
N ASP A 18 27.38 12.93 -2.90
CA ASP A 18 27.56 11.49 -3.07
C ASP A 18 26.37 10.69 -2.50
N PHE A 19 25.39 10.43 -3.37
CA PHE A 19 24.20 9.67 -3.01
C PHE A 19 24.46 8.20 -2.66
N SER A 20 25.64 7.64 -2.95
CA SER A 20 25.97 6.25 -2.57
C SER A 20 26.04 6.07 -1.05
N LYS A 21 26.26 7.16 -0.30
CA LYS A 21 26.28 7.19 1.17
C LYS A 21 24.94 7.59 1.78
N SER A 22 23.89 7.75 0.95
CA SER A 22 22.56 8.12 1.42
C SER A 22 22.02 7.07 2.39
N LYS A 23 21.50 7.52 3.52
CA LYS A 23 20.76 6.66 4.44
C LYS A 23 19.25 6.80 4.17
N PRO A 24 18.46 5.72 4.30
CA PRO A 24 17.02 5.82 4.22
C PRO A 24 16.49 6.83 5.25
N ASN A 25 15.42 7.53 4.88
CA ASN A 25 14.80 8.54 5.74
C ASN A 25 14.46 7.92 7.12
N ARG A 26 14.72 8.66 8.20
CA ARG A 26 14.37 8.29 9.60
C ARG A 26 12.91 7.91 9.81
N PHE A 27 12.01 8.28 8.89
CA PHE A 27 10.59 7.91 8.93
C PHE A 27 10.21 6.73 8.03
N ALA A 28 11.14 6.18 7.23
CA ALA A 28 10.87 5.08 6.32
C ALA A 28 10.32 3.84 7.05
N GLU A 29 10.82 3.54 8.25
CA GLU A 29 10.30 2.44 9.06
C GLU A 29 8.86 2.67 9.57
N LYS A 30 8.48 3.93 9.83
CA LYS A 30 7.13 4.23 10.32
C LYS A 30 6.08 3.98 9.24
N TYR A 31 6.43 4.23 7.98
CA TYR A 31 5.56 3.91 6.84
C TYR A 31 5.27 2.40 6.75
N ASN A 32 6.28 1.56 6.97
CA ASN A 32 6.08 0.11 6.99
C ASN A 32 5.19 -0.36 8.15
N ARG A 33 5.24 0.34 9.30
CA ARG A 33 4.39 0.03 10.47
C ARG A 33 2.96 0.54 10.35
N MET A 34 2.72 1.57 9.53
CA MET A 34 1.38 2.16 9.38
C MET A 34 0.44 1.29 8.53
N VAL A 35 1.00 0.49 7.62
CA VAL A 35 0.23 -0.43 6.78
C VAL A 35 0.14 -1.80 7.46
N ARG A 36 -0.98 -2.07 8.15
CA ARG A 36 -1.26 -3.40 8.69
C ARG A 36 -1.59 -4.35 7.54
N ARG A 37 -0.58 -5.08 7.05
CA ARG A 37 -0.77 -6.13 6.04
C ARG A 37 -1.28 -7.40 6.72
N VAL A 38 -2.31 -8.01 6.14
CA VAL A 38 -2.82 -9.31 6.54
C VAL A 38 -2.55 -10.27 5.39
N GLY A 39 -1.73 -11.30 5.63
CA GLY A 39 -1.47 -12.33 4.63
C GLY A 39 -2.66 -13.30 4.54
N LEU A 40 -3.01 -13.70 3.31
CA LEU A 40 -3.96 -14.77 3.04
C LEU A 40 -3.22 -16.09 2.83
N ALA A 41 -3.86 -17.20 3.19
CA ALA A 41 -3.35 -18.52 2.85
C ALA A 41 -3.43 -18.75 1.32
N PRO A 42 -2.57 -19.62 0.72
CA PRO A 42 -2.48 -19.76 -0.73
C PRO A 42 -3.77 -20.22 -1.41
N ASP A 43 -4.51 -21.10 -0.75
CA ASP A 43 -5.83 -21.58 -1.16
C ASP A 43 -6.87 -20.44 -1.16
N VAL A 44 -6.89 -19.62 -0.11
CA VAL A 44 -7.79 -18.47 -0.03
C VAL A 44 -7.42 -17.39 -1.05
N ALA A 45 -6.13 -17.15 -1.25
CA ALA A 45 -5.65 -16.19 -2.25
C ALA A 45 -5.98 -16.63 -3.69
N ALA A 46 -6.04 -17.93 -3.96
CA ALA A 46 -6.43 -18.46 -5.26
C ALA A 46 -7.91 -18.21 -5.58
N GLU A 47 -8.80 -18.28 -4.58
CA GLU A 47 -10.22 -18.01 -4.73
C GLU A 47 -10.55 -16.51 -4.82
N PHE A 48 -9.70 -15.65 -4.23
CA PHE A 48 -9.90 -14.20 -4.20
C PHE A 48 -8.76 -13.46 -4.93
N PRO A 49 -8.86 -13.27 -6.26
CA PRO A 49 -7.80 -12.66 -7.06
C PRO A 49 -7.64 -11.14 -6.84
N THR A 50 -8.60 -10.47 -6.19
CA THR A 50 -8.57 -9.02 -5.95
C THR A 50 -8.92 -8.67 -4.51
N GLU A 51 -8.36 -7.55 -4.02
CA GLU A 51 -8.67 -7.04 -2.68
C GLU A 51 -10.15 -6.66 -2.52
N ASP A 52 -10.79 -6.17 -3.58
CA ASP A 52 -12.22 -5.84 -3.59
C ASP A 52 -13.07 -7.08 -3.33
N ALA A 53 -12.77 -8.21 -3.97
CA ALA A 53 -13.50 -9.46 -3.79
C ALA A 53 -13.41 -9.99 -2.34
N VAL A 54 -12.23 -9.88 -1.72
CA VAL A 54 -12.04 -10.24 -0.30
C VAL A 54 -12.88 -9.32 0.59
N ASN A 55 -12.80 -8.01 0.36
CA ASN A 55 -13.46 -7.02 1.18
C ASN A 55 -14.98 -7.14 1.12
N ASP A 56 -15.55 -7.39 -0.05
CA ASP A 56 -16.99 -7.54 -0.22
C ASP A 56 -17.52 -8.80 0.48
N ALA A 57 -16.81 -9.92 0.34
CA ALA A 57 -17.14 -11.16 1.05
C ALA A 57 -17.09 -10.96 2.59
N LEU A 58 -16.03 -10.35 3.11
CA LEU A 58 -15.88 -10.10 4.55
C LEU A 58 -16.94 -9.12 5.07
N ARG A 59 -17.30 -8.08 4.30
CA ARG A 59 -18.37 -7.16 4.67
C ARG A 59 -19.71 -7.86 4.73
N GLU A 60 -20.00 -8.76 3.79
CA GLU A 60 -21.22 -9.56 3.82
C GLU A 60 -21.25 -10.50 5.03
N TYR A 61 -20.15 -11.19 5.31
CA TYR A 61 -20.00 -12.02 6.49
C TYR A 61 -20.23 -11.23 7.80
N ILE A 62 -19.66 -10.02 7.91
CA ILE A 62 -19.89 -9.12 9.05
C ILE A 62 -21.36 -8.71 9.17
N ARG A 63 -22.05 -8.44 8.05
CA ARG A 63 -23.49 -8.10 8.06
C ARG A 63 -24.33 -9.25 8.59
N ILE A 64 -24.09 -10.47 8.10
CA ILE A 64 -24.81 -11.68 8.52
C ILE A 64 -24.57 -11.96 10.01
N THR A 65 -23.31 -11.93 10.45
CA THR A 65 -22.94 -12.23 11.84
C THR A 65 -23.39 -11.15 12.84
N ARG A 66 -23.52 -9.89 12.41
CA ARG A 66 -23.98 -8.79 13.27
C ARG A 66 -25.50 -8.72 13.40
N ASN A 67 -26.23 -9.03 12.33
CA ASN A 67 -27.69 -9.06 12.31
C ASN A 67 -28.18 -10.46 11.86
N PRO A 68 -28.24 -11.43 12.78
CA PRO A 68 -28.59 -12.82 12.45
C PRO A 68 -30.01 -12.96 11.88
N ASP A 69 -30.89 -11.98 12.12
CA ASP A 69 -32.27 -11.98 11.62
C ASP A 69 -32.37 -11.83 10.08
N LEU A 70 -31.29 -11.40 9.41
CA LEU A 70 -31.25 -11.29 7.94
C LEU A 70 -31.19 -12.66 7.24
N GLU A 71 -30.76 -13.72 7.93
CA GLU A 71 -30.81 -15.11 7.42
C GLU A 71 -32.23 -15.67 7.42
N ILE A 72 -33.06 -15.28 8.40
CA ILE A 72 -34.43 -15.80 8.55
C ILE A 72 -35.35 -15.21 7.47
N ALA A 73 -35.11 -13.97 7.03
CA ALA A 73 -35.94 -13.29 6.05
C ALA A 73 -35.64 -13.64 4.57
N ARG A 74 -34.54 -14.36 4.30
CA ARG A 74 -34.14 -14.77 2.93
C ARG A 74 -34.52 -16.21 2.57
N ARG A 75 -35.18 -16.95 3.47
CA ARG A 75 -35.66 -18.32 3.27
C ARG A 75 -37.17 -18.37 3.17
#